data_AF-A0AAE3I5U4-F1
#
_entry.id   AF-A0AAE3I5U4-F1
#
_cell.length_a   1.000
_cell.length_b   1.000
_cell.length_c   1.000
_cell.angle_alpha   90.00
_cell.angle_beta   90.00
_cell.angle_gamma   90.00
#
_symmetry.space_group_name_H-M   'P 1'
#
loop_
_entity.id
_entity.type
_entity.pdbx_description
1 polymer ?
#
loop_
_entity_poly.entity_id
_entity_poly.type
_entity_poly.pdbx_seq_one_letter_code
_entity_poly.pdbx_strand_id
1 'polypeptide(L)'
;MKIRWKSFAVGVALSTAAFPATFAAQAAGALQFQPLHARDVPALLQTPHARPLIVEIWSLECSYCRENIARIAQWRRSAKQDVDVVMVSMDGPDRAEMLNRALAPLVRDRKVGIARVPQYANAEDMPERLRAALDPGWQGEMPRTIILRPDGKRHASSGLLTPQALDTALRD
;
A
#
# COMPACT_ATOMS: atom_id res chain seq x y z
N MET A 1 44.97 5.93 51.72
CA MET A 1 44.53 4.72 52.45
C MET A 1 43.70 3.85 51.51
N LYS A 2 44.18 2.65 51.20
CA LYS A 2 43.46 1.64 50.41
C LYS A 2 42.72 0.73 51.38
N ILE A 3 41.41 0.59 51.25
CA ILE A 3 40.64 -0.40 52.02
C ILE A 3 39.91 -1.30 51.03
N ARG A 4 40.46 -2.52 50.92
CA ARG A 4 39.89 -3.69 50.23
C ARG A 4 39.02 -4.41 51.26
N TRP A 5 37.75 -4.69 50.95
CA TRP A 5 36.98 -5.77 51.57
C TRP A 5 36.02 -6.34 50.53
N LYS A 6 36.38 -7.50 49.98
CA LYS A 6 35.99 -8.86 50.40
C LYS A 6 34.65 -9.23 49.78
N SER A 7 34.77 -9.92 48.65
CA SER A 7 33.73 -10.57 47.87
C SER A 7 32.91 -11.54 48.73
N PHE A 8 31.60 -11.38 48.71
CA PHE A 8 30.67 -12.44 49.08
C PHE A 8 30.20 -13.11 47.79
N ALA A 9 30.60 -14.37 47.60
CA ALA A 9 30.09 -15.23 46.56
C ALA A 9 28.72 -15.77 47.01
N VAL A 10 27.65 -15.34 46.34
CA VAL A 10 26.32 -15.96 46.46
C VAL A 10 26.16 -16.87 45.24
N GLY A 11 26.09 -18.17 45.50
CA GLY A 11 25.84 -19.18 44.46
C GLY A 11 24.43 -19.03 43.90
N VAL A 12 24.34 -18.75 42.60
CA VAL A 12 23.08 -18.77 41.87
C VAL A 12 22.86 -20.18 41.36
N ALA A 13 21.81 -20.83 41.89
CA ALA A 13 21.32 -22.11 41.41
C ALA A 13 20.81 -21.96 39.97
N LEU A 14 21.36 -22.76 39.04
CA LEU A 14 20.92 -22.86 37.66
C LEU A 14 19.60 -23.64 37.59
N SER A 15 18.47 -22.93 37.58
CA SER A 15 17.20 -23.50 37.13
C SER A 15 17.10 -23.36 35.61
N THR A 16 17.40 -24.42 34.87
CA THR A 16 17.15 -24.50 33.43
C THR A 16 15.65 -24.67 33.19
N ALA A 17 14.91 -23.56 33.19
CA ALA A 17 13.57 -23.53 32.62
C ALA A 17 13.72 -23.56 31.09
N ALA A 18 13.51 -24.73 30.49
CA ALA A 18 13.35 -24.85 29.05
C ALA A 18 12.05 -24.13 28.66
N PHE A 19 12.16 -22.88 28.22
CA PHE A 19 11.06 -22.16 27.59
C PHE A 19 10.79 -22.81 26.23
N PRO A 20 9.59 -23.40 26.00
CA PRO A 20 9.22 -23.80 24.66
C PRO A 20 9.14 -22.53 23.81
N ALA A 21 10.03 -22.41 22.83
CA ALA A 21 9.96 -21.38 21.81
C ALA A 21 8.71 -21.66 20.96
N THR A 22 7.58 -21.09 21.35
CA THR A 22 6.39 -21.00 20.49
C THR A 22 6.75 -20.06 19.34
N PHE A 23 7.19 -20.65 18.23
CA PHE A 23 7.21 -19.98 16.94
C PHE A 23 5.76 -19.62 16.57
N ALA A 24 5.35 -18.40 16.88
CA ALA A 24 4.14 -17.82 16.33
C ALA A 24 4.34 -17.73 14.81
N ALA A 25 3.72 -18.66 14.08
CA ALA A 25 3.60 -18.55 12.64
C ALA A 25 2.87 -17.23 12.32
N GLN A 26 3.59 -16.25 11.78
CA GLN A 26 2.95 -15.07 11.19
C GLN A 26 2.09 -15.55 10.03
N ALA A 27 0.78 -15.62 10.25
CA ALA A 27 -0.16 -15.59 9.14
C ALA A 27 0.22 -14.40 8.25
N ALA A 28 0.30 -14.60 6.93
CA ALA A 28 0.42 -13.48 6.00
C ALA A 28 -0.73 -12.52 6.30
N GLY A 29 -0.41 -11.41 6.98
CA GLY A 29 -1.40 -10.58 7.67
C GLY A 29 -2.38 -9.94 6.69
N ALA A 30 -3.60 -9.73 7.16
CA ALA A 30 -4.57 -8.89 6.47
C ALA A 30 -3.96 -7.52 6.16
N LEU A 31 -4.22 -7.00 4.96
CA LEU A 31 -3.89 -5.63 4.57
C LEU A 31 -4.49 -4.66 5.59
N GLN A 32 -3.67 -3.71 6.01
CA GLN A 32 -4.06 -2.61 6.89
C GLN A 32 -4.45 -1.42 6.01
N PHE A 33 -5.73 -1.07 5.99
CA PHE A 33 -6.22 0.08 5.26
C PHE A 33 -6.19 1.31 6.14
N GLN A 34 -5.29 2.24 5.83
CA GLN A 34 -5.20 3.53 6.50
C GLN A 34 -6.37 4.41 6.06
N PRO A 35 -7.04 5.13 6.98
CA PRO A 35 -8.05 6.10 6.59
C PRO A 35 -7.40 7.22 5.77
N LEU A 36 -8.02 7.59 4.64
CA LEU A 36 -7.62 8.71 3.81
C LEU A 36 -8.76 9.71 3.72
N HIS A 37 -8.54 10.89 4.30
CA HIS A 37 -9.44 12.03 4.15
C HIS A 37 -9.01 12.89 2.97
N ALA A 38 -9.96 13.61 2.37
CA ALA A 38 -9.73 14.55 1.27
C ALA A 38 -8.67 15.60 1.62
N ARG A 39 -8.60 16.03 2.89
CA ARG A 39 -7.60 17.00 3.39
C ARG A 39 -6.15 16.49 3.33
N ASP A 40 -5.95 15.16 3.35
CA ASP A 40 -4.63 14.53 3.40
C ASP A 40 -4.11 14.17 1.99
N VAL A 41 -5.00 14.17 0.98
CA VAL A 41 -4.66 13.86 -0.42
C VAL A 41 -3.57 14.78 -1.00
N PRO A 42 -3.54 16.10 -0.75
CA PRO A 42 -2.46 16.95 -1.26
C PRO A 42 -1.07 16.47 -0.86
N ALA A 43 -0.91 15.92 0.36
CA ALA A 43 0.36 15.37 0.82
C ALA A 43 0.71 14.06 0.09
N LEU A 44 -0.28 13.21 -0.19
CA LEU A 44 -0.10 11.99 -0.97
C LEU A 44 0.32 12.28 -2.42
N LEU A 45 -0.24 13.32 -3.03
CA LEU A 45 -0.02 13.67 -4.44
C LEU A 45 1.09 14.73 -4.64
N GLN A 46 1.78 15.13 -3.59
CA GLN A 46 2.78 16.19 -3.64
C GLN A 46 4.01 15.77 -4.45
N THR A 47 4.39 16.60 -5.43
CA THR A 47 5.64 16.47 -6.20
C THR A 47 6.70 17.45 -5.69
N PRO A 48 8.01 17.20 -5.91
CA PRO A 48 8.59 16.05 -6.62
C PRO A 48 8.64 14.77 -5.77
N HIS A 49 8.45 13.63 -6.41
CA HIS A 49 8.75 12.32 -5.83
C HIS A 49 10.13 11.84 -6.30
N ALA A 50 10.84 11.07 -5.46
CA ALA A 50 12.14 10.49 -5.83
C ALA A 50 12.02 9.44 -6.96
N ARG A 51 10.88 8.76 -7.03
CA ARG A 51 10.50 7.82 -8.10
C ARG A 51 9.12 8.18 -8.63
N PRO A 52 8.76 7.79 -9.86
CA PRO A 52 7.37 7.88 -10.28
C PRO A 52 6.45 7.15 -9.31
N LEU A 53 5.28 7.72 -9.06
CA LEU A 53 4.24 7.17 -8.18
C LEU A 53 2.99 6.86 -9.00
N ILE A 54 2.55 5.61 -8.94
CA ILE A 54 1.23 5.18 -9.42
C ILE A 54 0.27 5.19 -8.23
N VAL A 55 -0.80 5.95 -8.32
CA VAL A 55 -1.94 5.90 -7.40
C VAL A 55 -3.07 5.17 -8.11
N GLU A 56 -3.33 3.93 -7.67
CA GLU A 56 -4.41 3.11 -8.20
C GLU A 56 -5.64 3.22 -7.31
N ILE A 57 -6.71 3.76 -7.89
CA ILE A 57 -7.98 4.00 -7.23
C ILE A 57 -8.96 2.89 -7.62
N TRP A 58 -9.48 2.18 -6.62
CA TRP A 58 -10.29 0.98 -6.80
C TRP A 58 -11.48 0.92 -5.84
N SER A 59 -12.42 0.00 -6.09
CA SER A 59 -13.58 -0.23 -5.22
C SER A 59 -14.05 -1.68 -5.30
N LEU A 60 -14.75 -2.13 -4.27
CA LEU A 60 -15.47 -3.41 -4.21
C LEU A 60 -16.50 -3.58 -5.33
N GLU A 61 -17.09 -2.49 -5.81
CA GLU A 61 -18.13 -2.51 -6.85
C GLU A 61 -17.56 -2.45 -8.28
N CYS A 62 -16.24 -2.50 -8.42
CA CYS A 62 -15.55 -2.41 -9.70
C CYS A 62 -15.04 -3.77 -10.18
N SER A 63 -15.68 -4.31 -11.22
CA SER A 63 -15.33 -5.63 -11.79
C SER A 63 -13.90 -5.70 -12.36
N TYR A 64 -13.41 -4.60 -12.95
CA TYR A 64 -12.10 -4.55 -13.61
C TYR A 64 -10.94 -4.14 -12.68
N CYS A 65 -11.22 -3.67 -11.46
CA CYS A 65 -10.20 -3.10 -10.59
C CYS A 65 -9.16 -4.14 -10.16
N ARG A 66 -9.57 -5.36 -9.82
CA ARG A 66 -8.62 -6.44 -9.47
C ARG A 66 -7.67 -6.76 -10.62
N GLU A 67 -8.19 -6.77 -11.84
CA GLU A 67 -7.38 -7.00 -13.03
C GLU A 67 -6.38 -5.86 -13.25
N ASN A 68 -6.79 -4.62 -13.03
CA ASN A 68 -5.92 -3.45 -13.12
C ASN A 68 -4.74 -3.52 -12.15
N ILE A 69 -5.00 -3.88 -10.89
CA ILE A 69 -3.99 -4.07 -9.86
C ILE A 69 -3.00 -5.17 -10.25
N ALA A 70 -3.50 -6.30 -10.79
CA ALA A 70 -2.66 -7.39 -11.27
C ALA A 70 -1.76 -6.95 -12.43
N ARG A 71 -2.30 -6.12 -13.35
CA ARG A 71 -1.57 -5.58 -14.51
C ARG A 71 -0.48 -4.58 -14.09
N ILE A 72 -0.76 -3.68 -13.16
CA ILE A 72 0.26 -2.77 -12.59
C ILE A 72 1.39 -3.59 -11.97
N ALA A 73 1.05 -4.57 -11.14
CA ALA A 73 2.04 -5.41 -10.49
C ALA A 73 2.85 -6.25 -11.49
N GLN A 74 2.22 -6.75 -12.55
CA GLN A 74 2.90 -7.45 -13.63
C GLN A 74 3.86 -6.55 -14.39
N TRP A 75 3.41 -5.36 -14.79
CA TRP A 75 4.21 -4.39 -15.50
C TRP A 75 5.46 -3.98 -14.69
N ARG A 76 5.31 -3.75 -13.38
CA ARG A 76 6.44 -3.40 -12.48
C ARG A 76 7.57 -4.43 -12.48
N ARG A 77 7.28 -5.71 -12.76
CA ARG A 77 8.32 -6.76 -12.83
C ARG A 77 9.22 -6.64 -14.05
N SER A 78 8.71 -6.07 -15.13
CA SER A 78 9.44 -5.87 -16.40
C SER A 78 9.83 -4.41 -16.64
N ALA A 79 9.37 -3.49 -15.79
CA ALA A 79 9.70 -2.08 -15.90
C ALA A 79 11.22 -1.88 -15.75
N LYS A 80 11.77 -0.96 -16.55
CA LYS A 80 13.21 -0.62 -16.53
C LYS A 80 13.58 0.36 -15.40
N GLN A 81 12.59 0.87 -14.69
CA GLN A 81 12.74 1.85 -13.62
C GLN A 81 11.90 1.43 -12.42
N ASP A 82 12.37 1.78 -11.23
CA ASP A 82 11.61 1.57 -10.00
C ASP A 82 10.44 2.55 -9.93
N VAL A 83 9.27 2.03 -9.56
CA VAL A 83 8.02 2.79 -9.46
C VAL A 83 7.35 2.47 -8.14
N ASP A 84 6.95 3.53 -7.43
CA ASP A 84 6.13 3.43 -6.23
C ASP A 84 4.66 3.25 -6.60
N VAL A 85 3.94 2.51 -5.76
CA VAL A 85 2.51 2.29 -5.92
C VAL A 85 1.83 2.59 -4.61
N VAL A 86 0.69 3.27 -4.67
CA VAL A 86 -0.25 3.43 -3.58
C VAL A 86 -1.62 2.95 -4.05
N MET A 87 -2.30 2.22 -3.16
CA MET A 87 -3.64 1.74 -3.39
C MET A 87 -4.64 2.60 -2.61
N VAL A 88 -5.66 3.13 -3.28
CA VAL A 88 -6.72 3.92 -2.65
C VAL A 88 -8.06 3.27 -2.95
N SER A 89 -8.72 2.73 -1.91
CA SER A 89 -10.11 2.27 -2.04
C SER A 89 -11.07 3.45 -1.87
N MET A 90 -12.08 3.53 -2.74
CA MET A 90 -13.21 4.45 -2.56
C MET A 90 -14.24 3.93 -1.53
N ASP A 91 -14.07 2.71 -1.04
CA ASP A 91 -14.86 2.13 0.04
C ASP A 91 -14.27 2.47 1.41
N GLY A 92 -15.14 2.52 2.41
CA GLY A 92 -14.78 2.90 3.77
C GLY A 92 -14.02 1.85 4.58
N PRO A 93 -13.35 2.28 5.67
CA PRO A 93 -12.63 1.38 6.58
C PRO A 93 -13.55 0.40 7.32
N ASP A 94 -14.83 0.72 7.45
CA ASP A 94 -15.88 -0.19 7.96
C ASP A 94 -16.03 -1.46 7.10
N ARG A 95 -15.60 -1.41 5.83
CA ARG A 95 -15.58 -2.54 4.89
C ARG A 95 -14.22 -3.24 4.80
N ALA A 96 -13.29 -3.00 5.74
CA ALA A 96 -11.93 -3.54 5.70
C ALA A 96 -11.83 -5.06 5.49
N GLU A 97 -12.74 -5.85 6.07
CA GLU A 97 -12.78 -7.30 5.82
C GLU A 97 -13.12 -7.64 4.37
N MET A 98 -14.10 -6.95 3.78
CA MET A 98 -14.48 -7.14 2.38
C MET A 98 -13.34 -6.74 1.45
N LEU A 99 -12.67 -5.62 1.75
CA LEU A 99 -11.48 -5.17 1.01
C LEU A 99 -10.36 -6.22 1.05
N ASN A 100 -10.09 -6.77 2.24
CA ASN A 100 -9.14 -7.86 2.41
C ASN A 100 -9.53 -9.09 1.60
N ARG A 101 -10.79 -9.52 1.65
CA ARG A 101 -11.28 -10.66 0.84
C ARG A 101 -11.15 -10.40 -0.66
N ALA A 102 -11.45 -9.19 -1.12
CA ALA A 102 -11.38 -8.82 -2.53
C ALA A 102 -9.95 -8.86 -3.09
N LEU A 103 -8.95 -8.49 -2.28
CA LEU A 103 -7.53 -8.50 -2.65
C LEU A 103 -6.79 -9.78 -2.24
N ALA A 104 -7.37 -10.65 -1.42
CA ALA A 104 -6.72 -11.87 -0.94
C ALA A 104 -6.07 -12.74 -2.03
N PRO A 105 -6.65 -12.93 -3.23
CA PRO A 105 -5.99 -13.66 -4.32
C PRO A 105 -4.67 -12.99 -4.76
N LEU A 106 -4.65 -11.66 -4.84
CA LEU A 106 -3.48 -10.87 -5.25
C LEU A 106 -2.42 -10.78 -4.14
N VAL A 107 -2.84 -10.74 -2.87
CA VAL A 107 -1.94 -10.73 -1.71
C VAL A 107 -1.16 -12.04 -1.59
N ARG A 108 -1.81 -13.18 -1.88
CA ARG A 108 -1.15 -14.49 -1.85
C ARG A 108 -0.12 -14.67 -2.96
N ASP A 109 -0.30 -13.99 -4.09
CA ASP A 109 0.68 -14.01 -5.16
C ASP A 109 1.86 -13.07 -4.82
N ARG A 110 2.95 -13.66 -4.32
CA ARG A 110 4.19 -12.93 -4.01
C ARG A 110 4.76 -12.18 -5.22
N LYS A 111 4.44 -12.59 -6.45
CA LYS A 111 4.88 -11.89 -7.67
C LYS A 111 4.10 -10.60 -7.89
N VAL A 112 2.89 -10.50 -7.35
CA VAL A 112 2.05 -9.28 -7.42
C VAL A 112 2.49 -8.27 -6.36
N GLY A 113 2.89 -8.73 -5.17
CA GLY A 113 3.64 -7.91 -4.20
C GLY A 113 2.84 -6.76 -3.55
N ILE A 114 1.52 -6.71 -3.73
CA ILE A 114 0.66 -5.63 -3.22
C ILE A 114 0.59 -5.59 -1.68
N ALA A 115 0.96 -6.67 -0.99
CA ALA A 115 1.03 -6.70 0.47
C ALA A 115 2.04 -5.70 1.06
N ARG A 116 2.94 -5.16 0.23
CA ARG A 116 4.03 -4.26 0.65
C ARG A 116 3.81 -2.81 0.24
N VAL A 117 2.72 -2.51 -0.44
CA VAL A 117 2.40 -1.14 -0.88
C VAL A 117 1.42 -0.51 0.11
N PRO A 118 1.47 0.82 0.33
CA PRO A 118 0.48 1.51 1.16
C PRO A 118 -0.94 1.27 0.66
N GLN A 119 -1.85 1.03 1.59
CA GLN A 119 -3.27 0.77 1.34
C GLN A 119 -4.08 1.82 2.09
N TYR A 120 -4.93 2.54 1.36
CA TYR A 120 -5.84 3.52 1.92
C TYR A 120 -7.29 3.11 1.68
N ALA A 121 -8.17 3.48 2.62
CA ALA A 121 -9.62 3.41 2.50
C ALA A 121 -10.21 4.80 2.67
N ASN A 122 -11.34 5.03 1.99
CA ASN A 122 -12.01 6.32 2.01
C ASN A 122 -12.55 6.65 3.41
N ALA A 123 -12.10 7.75 4.00
CA ALA A 123 -12.55 8.19 5.31
C ALA A 123 -13.48 9.42 5.27
N GLU A 124 -13.99 9.77 4.08
CA GLU A 124 -15.02 10.80 3.92
C GLU A 124 -16.42 10.18 4.03
N ASP A 125 -17.32 10.88 4.73
CA ASP A 125 -18.75 10.52 4.75
C ASP A 125 -19.39 10.62 3.36
N MET A 126 -18.87 11.54 2.53
CA MET A 126 -19.27 11.75 1.14
C MET A 126 -18.11 11.36 0.21
N PRO A 127 -18.18 10.21 -0.48
CA PRO A 127 -17.10 9.72 -1.35
C PRO A 127 -16.64 10.72 -2.43
N GLU A 128 -17.54 11.61 -2.88
CA GLU A 128 -17.25 12.65 -3.87
C GLU A 128 -16.19 13.64 -3.39
N ARG A 129 -16.06 13.86 -2.07
CA ARG A 129 -15.02 14.73 -1.50
C ARG A 129 -13.63 14.14 -1.73
N LEU A 130 -13.46 12.85 -1.45
CA LEU A 130 -12.20 12.16 -1.72
C LEU A 130 -11.95 12.07 -3.23
N ARG A 131 -12.97 11.77 -4.04
CA ARG A 131 -12.87 11.75 -5.50
C ARG A 131 -12.33 13.07 -6.05
N ALA A 132 -12.95 14.19 -5.66
CA ALA A 132 -12.55 15.51 -6.12
C ALA A 132 -11.14 15.91 -5.64
N ALA A 133 -10.75 15.49 -4.43
CA ALA A 133 -9.41 15.72 -3.92
C ALA A 133 -8.34 14.91 -4.66
N LEU A 134 -8.63 13.65 -5.01
CA LEU A 134 -7.73 12.78 -5.78
C LEU A 134 -7.56 13.30 -7.21
N ASP A 135 -8.67 13.63 -7.87
CA ASP A 135 -8.69 14.13 -9.24
C ASP A 135 -9.96 14.96 -9.52
N PRO A 136 -9.86 16.30 -9.59
CA PRO A 136 -11.02 17.15 -9.83
C PRO A 136 -11.73 16.89 -11.16
N GLY A 137 -11.02 16.40 -12.19
CA GLY A 137 -11.59 16.14 -13.51
C GLY A 137 -12.24 14.75 -13.63
N TRP A 138 -11.96 13.85 -12.69
CA TRP A 138 -12.44 12.48 -12.70
C TRP A 138 -13.93 12.39 -12.35
N GLN A 139 -14.76 11.75 -13.19
CA GLN A 139 -16.22 11.71 -13.00
C GLN A 139 -16.69 10.53 -12.14
N GLY A 140 -15.77 9.71 -11.63
CA GLY A 140 -16.07 8.54 -10.81
C GLY A 140 -16.01 7.23 -11.60
N GLU A 141 -15.64 7.27 -12.87
CA GLU A 141 -15.45 6.07 -13.68
C GLU A 141 -14.26 5.24 -13.18
N MET A 142 -14.45 3.93 -13.01
CA MET A 142 -13.48 3.05 -12.35
C MET A 142 -12.97 1.93 -13.28
N PRO A 143 -11.76 1.40 -13.06
CA PRO A 143 -10.70 1.92 -12.17
C PRO A 143 -10.17 3.28 -12.64
N ARG A 144 -9.52 4.02 -11.74
CA ARG A 144 -8.80 5.25 -12.05
C ARG A 144 -7.33 5.11 -11.63
N THR A 145 -6.42 5.36 -12.56
CA THR A 145 -4.98 5.31 -12.31
C THR A 145 -4.41 6.72 -12.50
N ILE A 146 -3.73 7.24 -11.48
CA ILE A 146 -2.98 8.50 -11.56
C ILE A 146 -1.49 8.16 -11.52
N ILE A 147 -0.69 8.80 -12.36
CA ILE A 147 0.75 8.64 -12.44
C ILE A 147 1.39 10.00 -12.26
N LEU A 148 2.20 10.12 -11.20
CA LEU A 148 2.94 11.32 -10.85
C LEU A 148 4.42 11.06 -11.11
N ARG A 149 5.03 11.91 -11.93
CA ARG A 149 6.44 11.78 -12.29
C ARG A 149 7.34 12.68 -11.44
N PRO A 150 8.63 12.35 -11.30
CA PRO A 150 9.60 13.20 -10.61
C PRO A 150 9.71 14.61 -11.19
N ASP A 151 9.45 14.78 -12.50
CA ASP A 151 9.44 16.07 -13.21
C ASP A 151 8.15 16.90 -12.98
N GLY A 152 7.24 16.41 -12.14
CA GLY A 152 5.97 17.07 -11.84
C GLY A 152 4.86 16.82 -12.86
N LYS A 153 5.12 16.11 -13.96
CA LYS A 153 4.06 15.73 -14.91
C LYS A 153 3.09 14.75 -14.25
N ARG A 154 1.80 14.97 -14.50
CA ARG A 154 0.69 14.12 -14.05
C ARG A 154 -0.01 13.52 -15.25
N HIS A 155 -0.15 12.20 -15.26
CA HIS A 155 -1.01 11.48 -16.20
C HIS A 155 -2.14 10.81 -15.42
N ALA A 156 -3.35 10.79 -15.97
CA ALA A 156 -4.48 10.11 -15.34
C ALA A 156 -5.35 9.46 -16.41
N SER A 157 -5.74 8.22 -16.16
CA SER A 157 -6.50 7.40 -17.10
C SER A 157 -7.52 6.55 -16.35
N SER A 158 -8.63 6.22 -17.01
CA SER A 158 -9.65 5.36 -16.45
C SER A 158 -9.91 4.15 -17.34
N GLY A 159 -10.46 3.09 -16.75
CA GLY A 159 -10.72 1.83 -17.42
C GLY A 159 -9.53 0.87 -17.41
N LEU A 160 -9.65 -0.24 -18.13
CA LEU A 160 -8.68 -1.32 -18.08
C LEU A 160 -7.31 -0.87 -18.61
N LEU A 161 -6.29 -0.94 -17.76
CA LEU A 161 -4.96 -0.50 -18.06
C LEU A 161 -4.24 -1.47 -19.01
N THR A 162 -3.51 -0.91 -19.96
CA THR A 162 -2.62 -1.67 -20.83
C THR A 162 -1.17 -1.42 -20.44
N PRO A 163 -0.26 -2.40 -20.65
CA PRO A 163 1.17 -2.16 -20.48
C PRO A 163 1.66 -0.93 -21.28
N GLN A 164 1.13 -0.73 -22.47
CA GLN A 164 1.46 0.41 -23.34
C GLN A 164 1.03 1.75 -22.74
N ALA A 165 -0.10 1.81 -22.03
CA ALA A 165 -0.53 3.02 -21.32
C ALA A 165 0.45 3.38 -20.20
N LEU A 166 0.88 2.39 -19.41
CA LEU A 166 1.91 2.56 -18.37
C LEU A 166 3.24 3.02 -18.96
N ASP A 167 3.71 2.35 -20.02
CA ASP A 167 4.94 2.74 -20.72
C ASP A 167 4.82 4.17 -21.26
N THR A 168 3.68 4.55 -21.84
CA THR A 168 3.45 5.89 -22.36
C THR A 168 3.51 6.96 -21.28
N ALA A 169 2.84 6.73 -20.16
CA ALA A 169 2.79 7.69 -19.07
C ALA A 169 4.17 7.88 -18.40
N LEU A 170 5.01 6.85 -18.40
CA LEU A 170 6.30 6.81 -17.69
C LEU A 170 7.51 6.97 -18.62
N ARG A 171 7.30 7.31 -19.90
CA ARG A 171 8.35 7.66 -20.87
C ARG A 171 8.83 9.08 -20.68
N ASP A 172 10.13 9.30 -20.51
CA ASP A 172 10.75 10.63 -20.33
C ASP A 172 10.27 11.71 -21.31
#